data_AF-A0A1L3EX84-F1
#
_entry.id   AF-A0A1L3EX84-F1
#
_cell.length_a   1.000
_cell.length_b   1.000
_cell.length_c   1.000
_cell.angle_alpha   90.00
_cell.angle_beta   90.00
_cell.angle_gamma   90.00
#
_symmetry.space_group_name_H-M   'P 1'
#
loop_
_entity.id
_entity.type
_entity.pdbx_description
1 polymer ?
#
loop_
_entity_poly.entity_id
_entity_poly.type
_entity_poly.pdbx_seq_one_letter_code
_entity_poly.pdbx_strand_id
1 'polypeptide(L)'
;MPRYIVERDFPGKLHLPTNDEGDRLCRKIVNTNAEEGVTWVHSYVSLDRTRTFCVYDAPSPEAIREVGQRNQLPVGSITEVSVLDPYFYLGTGHAGVETAAHSRLRTPWLPFSYVLA
;
A
#
# COMPACT_ATOMS: atom_id res chain seq x y z
N MET A 1 -4.14 -14.78 4.07
CA MET A 1 -4.38 -13.59 4.91
C MET A 1 -5.16 -12.61 4.05
N PRO A 2 -6.39 -12.21 4.43
CA PRO A 2 -7.19 -11.25 3.68
C PRO A 2 -6.47 -9.91 3.47
N ARG A 3 -6.81 -9.23 2.37
CA ARG A 3 -6.25 -7.92 2.01
C ARG A 3 -7.32 -6.85 2.15
N TYR A 4 -6.90 -5.70 2.67
CA TYR A 4 -7.76 -4.56 2.94
C TYR A 4 -7.17 -3.28 2.35
N ILE A 5 -8.06 -2.41 1.86
CA ILE A 5 -7.78 -0.99 1.66
C ILE A 5 -8.27 -0.22 2.87
N VAL A 6 -7.40 0.60 3.44
CA VAL A 6 -7.71 1.49 4.56
C VAL A 6 -7.60 2.92 4.09
N GLU A 7 -8.69 3.65 4.14
CA GLU A 7 -8.70 5.08 3.85
C GLU A 7 -8.52 5.87 5.15
N ARG A 8 -7.70 6.92 5.09
CA ARG A 8 -7.43 7.78 6.24
C ARG A 8 -7.45 9.23 5.80
N ASP A 9 -8.13 10.07 6.58
CA ASP A 9 -8.14 11.52 6.40
C ASP A 9 -7.21 12.18 7.42
N PHE A 10 -6.39 13.11 6.94
CA PHE A 10 -5.46 13.93 7.72
C PHE A 10 -5.79 15.40 7.51
N PRO A 11 -6.69 16.00 8.31
CA PRO A 11 -7.05 17.42 8.17
C PRO A 11 -5.84 18.37 8.24
N GLY A 12 -4.83 18.00 9.05
CA GLY A 12 -3.56 18.72 9.19
C GLY A 12 -2.49 18.38 8.15
N LYS A 13 -2.83 17.60 7.11
CA LYS A 13 -1.93 16.93 6.16
C LYS A 13 -1.06 15.85 6.81
N LEU A 14 -0.73 14.83 6.04
CA LEU A 14 0.24 13.82 6.41
C LEU A 14 1.64 14.46 6.46
N HIS A 15 2.23 14.48 7.65
CA HIS A 15 3.61 14.90 7.86
C HIS A 15 4.49 13.67 8.09
N LEU A 16 5.03 13.12 7.01
CA LEU A 16 6.01 12.04 7.05
C LEU A 16 7.26 12.49 6.28
N PRO A 17 8.36 12.83 6.96
CA PRO A 17 9.57 13.31 6.28
C PRO A 17 10.27 12.17 5.54
N THR A 18 10.88 12.46 4.39
CA THR A 18 11.64 11.49 3.59
C THR A 18 13.11 11.48 4.01
N ASN A 19 13.36 11.17 5.27
CA ASN A 19 14.68 11.12 5.90
C ASN A 19 14.71 9.99 6.95
N ASP A 20 15.80 9.89 7.71
CA ASP A 20 15.96 8.85 8.75
C ASP A 20 14.90 8.93 9.86
N GLU A 21 14.35 10.11 10.14
CA GLU A 21 13.27 10.25 11.12
C GLU A 21 11.99 9.59 10.61
N GLY A 22 11.64 9.82 9.34
CA GLY A 22 10.52 9.15 8.69
C GLY A 22 10.71 7.64 8.62
N ASP A 23 11.92 7.17 8.31
CA ASP A 23 12.24 5.73 8.33
C ASP A 23 12.00 5.12 9.71
N ARG A 24 12.48 5.77 10.79
CA ARG A 24 12.23 5.32 12.17
C ARG A 24 10.74 5.28 12.52
N LEU A 25 9.98 6.30 12.12
CA LEU A 25 8.53 6.34 12.33
C LEU A 25 7.82 5.18 11.60
N CYS A 26 8.15 4.95 10.33
CA CYS A 26 7.62 3.83 9.55
C CYS A 26 7.94 2.47 10.20
N ARG A 27 9.19 2.26 10.63
CA ARG A 27 9.59 1.02 11.31
C ARG A 27 8.83 0.80 12.62
N LYS A 28 8.62 1.86 13.40
CA LYS A 28 7.81 1.78 14.63
C LYS A 28 6.39 1.32 14.30
N ILE A 29 5.76 1.90 13.27
CA ILE A 29 4.41 1.51 12.82
C ILE A 29 4.38 0.04 12.40
N VAL A 30 5.35 -0.39 11.57
CA VAL A 30 5.46 -1.78 11.09
C VAL A 30 5.60 -2.76 12.26
N ASN A 31 6.45 -2.44 13.24
CA ASN A 31 6.65 -3.29 14.42
C ASN A 31 5.37 -3.42 15.25
N THR A 32 4.68 -2.30 15.54
CA THR A 32 3.38 -2.33 16.25
C THR A 32 2.35 -3.17 15.49
N ASN A 33 2.32 -3.06 14.16
CA ASN A 33 1.37 -3.82 13.34
C ASN A 33 1.62 -5.33 13.43
N ALA A 34 2.89 -5.74 13.39
CA ALA A 34 3.29 -7.14 13.42
C ALA A 34 2.86 -7.87 14.69
N GLU A 35 2.73 -7.15 15.82
CA GLU A 35 2.26 -7.71 17.10
C GLU A 35 0.81 -8.22 17.03
N GLU A 36 -0.03 -7.66 16.14
CA GLU A 36 -1.40 -8.11 15.89
C GLU A 36 -1.54 -8.94 14.59
N GLY A 37 -0.41 -9.38 14.02
CA GLY A 37 -0.40 -10.08 12.73
C GLY A 37 -0.83 -9.20 11.54
N VAL A 38 -0.74 -7.87 11.67
CA VAL A 38 -1.07 -6.92 10.62
C VAL A 38 0.19 -6.54 9.84
N THR A 39 0.10 -6.55 8.51
CA THR A 39 1.18 -6.13 7.61
C THR A 39 0.74 -4.92 6.81
N TRP A 40 1.46 -3.81 6.96
CA TRP A 40 1.32 -2.65 6.07
C TRP A 40 2.15 -2.91 4.81
N VAL A 41 1.51 -3.04 3.65
CA VAL A 41 2.19 -3.35 2.39
C VAL A 41 2.76 -2.06 1.78
N HIS A 42 1.89 -1.08 1.50
CA HIS A 42 2.26 0.25 1.03
C HIS A 42 1.07 1.21 1.13
N SER A 43 1.29 2.48 0.79
CA SER A 43 0.23 3.50 0.74
C SER A 43 0.35 4.38 -0.49
N TYR A 44 -0.80 4.77 -1.01
CA TYR A 44 -0.93 5.93 -1.90
C TYR A 44 -1.30 7.15 -1.05
N VAL A 45 -0.71 8.29 -1.37
CA VAL A 45 -0.97 9.56 -0.68
C VAL A 45 -1.51 10.54 -1.72
N SER A 46 -2.59 11.24 -1.40
CA SER A 46 -3.11 12.30 -2.25
C SER A 46 -2.07 13.40 -2.43
N LEU A 47 -2.10 14.11 -3.56
CA LEU A 47 -1.10 15.14 -3.88
C LEU A 47 -1.08 16.29 -2.84
N ASP A 48 -2.24 16.62 -2.27
CA ASP A 48 -2.40 17.61 -1.20
C ASP A 48 -2.06 17.06 0.20
N ARG A 49 -1.78 15.75 0.29
CA ARG A 49 -1.45 14.97 1.48
C ARG A 49 -2.55 14.93 2.54
N THR A 50 -3.80 15.21 2.19
CA THR A 50 -4.93 15.16 3.13
C THR A 50 -5.56 13.78 3.25
N ARG A 51 -5.27 12.87 2.32
CA ARG A 51 -5.81 11.51 2.31
C ARG A 51 -4.76 10.46 1.98
N THR A 52 -4.87 9.30 2.59
CA THR A 52 -4.08 8.12 2.23
C THR A 52 -4.97 6.92 1.94
N PHE A 53 -4.53 6.09 1.00
CA PHE A 53 -5.13 4.81 0.65
C PHE A 53 -4.09 3.74 0.90
N CYS A 54 -4.23 3.03 2.02
CA CYS A 54 -3.20 2.09 2.47
C CYS A 54 -3.62 0.65 2.20
N VAL A 55 -2.69 -0.14 1.69
CA VAL A 55 -2.87 -1.58 1.47
C VAL A 55 -2.35 -2.33 2.69
N TYR A 56 -3.20 -3.15 3.29
CA TYR A 56 -2.89 -3.96 4.46
C TYR A 56 -3.25 -5.42 4.23
N ASP A 57 -2.43 -6.33 4.73
CA ASP A 57 -2.81 -7.73 4.92
C ASP A 57 -3.00 -7.95 6.43
N ALA A 58 -4.14 -8.52 6.85
CA ALA A 58 -4.50 -8.63 8.26
C ALA A 58 -5.44 -9.83 8.51
N PRO A 59 -5.52 -10.34 9.76
CA PRO A 59 -6.46 -11.42 10.10
C PRO A 59 -7.93 -10.95 10.12
N SER A 60 -8.19 -9.67 10.42
CA SER A 60 -9.52 -9.07 10.47
C SER A 60 -9.45 -7.54 10.36
N PRO A 61 -10.55 -6.84 10.01
CA PRO A 61 -10.61 -5.38 10.06
C PRO A 61 -10.46 -4.84 11.49
N GLU A 62 -10.83 -5.59 12.52
CA GLU A 62 -10.67 -5.21 13.92
C GLU A 62 -9.19 -5.13 14.31
N ALA A 63 -8.35 -6.06 13.85
CA ALA A 63 -6.90 -6.01 14.07
C ALA A 63 -6.28 -4.73 13.46
N ILE A 64 -6.76 -4.30 12.28
CA ILE A 64 -6.34 -3.03 11.66
C ILE A 64 -6.75 -1.82 12.52
N ARG A 65 -7.94 -1.85 13.12
CA ARG A 65 -8.40 -0.77 14.01
C ARG A 65 -7.53 -0.69 15.27
N GLU A 66 -7.22 -1.84 15.87
CA GLU A 66 -6.38 -1.93 17.07
C GLU A 66 -4.99 -1.33 16.82
N VAL A 67 -4.28 -1.77 15.78
CA VAL A 67 -2.94 -1.24 15.46
C VAL A 67 -3.01 0.22 15.01
N GLY A 68 -4.11 0.65 14.38
CA GLY A 68 -4.39 2.04 14.05
C GLY A 68 -4.47 2.92 15.29
N GLN A 69 -5.22 2.47 16.31
CA GLN A 69 -5.31 3.14 17.60
C GLN A 69 -3.95 3.20 18.31
N ARG A 70 -3.21 2.09 18.36
CA ARG A 70 -1.90 1.99 19.00
C ARG A 70 -0.86 2.89 18.34
N ASN A 71 -0.92 3.04 17.02
CA ASN A 71 -0.06 3.94 16.24
C ASN A 71 -0.58 5.38 16.18
N GLN A 72 -1.73 5.69 16.79
CA GLN A 72 -2.37 7.01 16.74
C GLN A 72 -2.65 7.49 15.31
N LEU A 73 -2.97 6.55 14.41
CA LEU A 73 -3.31 6.84 13.02
C LEU A 73 -4.83 6.77 12.85
N PRO A 74 -5.47 7.82 12.30
CA PRO A 74 -6.91 7.82 12.07
C PRO A 74 -7.28 6.70 11.11
N VAL A 75 -8.26 5.88 11.47
CA VAL A 75 -8.79 4.81 10.62
C VAL A 75 -10.17 5.25 10.14
N GLY A 76 -10.30 5.54 8.85
CA GLY A 76 -11.58 5.85 8.21
C GLY A 76 -12.28 4.56 7.79
N SER A 77 -12.46 4.37 6.48
CA SER A 77 -13.02 3.12 5.93
C SER A 77 -11.98 2.00 5.94
N ILE A 78 -12.45 0.77 6.14
CA ILE A 78 -11.71 -0.46 5.90
C ILE A 78 -12.56 -1.30 4.93
N THR A 79 -12.00 -1.66 3.79
CA THR A 79 -12.67 -2.47 2.78
C THR A 79 -11.83 -3.68 2.46
N GLU A 80 -12.39 -4.87 2.62
CA GLU A 80 -11.76 -6.10 2.14
C GLU A 80 -11.77 -6.11 0.61
N VAL A 81 -10.64 -6.44 -0.01
CA VAL A 81 -10.47 -6.36 -1.47
C VAL A 81 -9.79 -7.59 -2.02
N SER A 82 -10.02 -7.83 -3.31
CA SER A 82 -9.23 -8.72 -4.14
C SER A 82 -8.59 -7.91 -5.27
N VAL A 83 -7.43 -8.36 -5.76
CA VAL A 83 -6.74 -7.67 -6.86
C VAL A 83 -7.34 -8.13 -8.19
N LEU A 84 -7.82 -7.18 -8.98
CA LEU A 84 -8.09 -7.36 -10.40
C LEU A 84 -7.04 -6.57 -11.19
N ASP A 85 -6.07 -7.27 -11.77
CA ASP A 85 -5.04 -6.65 -12.62
C ASP A 85 -5.53 -6.64 -14.08
N PRO A 86 -5.91 -5.51 -14.69
CA PRO A 86 -6.53 -5.49 -16.03
C PRO A 86 -5.67 -6.12 -17.14
N TYR A 87 -4.39 -6.41 -16.89
CA TYR A 87 -3.49 -7.09 -17.81
C TYR A 87 -3.28 -8.57 -17.48
N PHE A 88 -4.13 -9.17 -16.64
CA PHE A 88 -4.03 -10.57 -16.24
C PHE A 88 -4.04 -11.55 -17.43
N TYR A 89 -4.64 -11.18 -18.58
CA TYR A 89 -4.58 -11.97 -19.82
C TYR A 89 -3.35 -11.71 -20.70
N LEU A 90 -2.61 -10.62 -20.47
CA LEU A 90 -1.41 -10.29 -21.24
C LEU A 90 -0.15 -10.95 -20.68
N GLY A 91 -0.25 -11.73 -19.60
CA GLY A 91 0.90 -12.40 -18.96
C GLY A 91 1.90 -11.43 -18.30
N THR A 92 1.58 -10.13 -18.26
CA THR A 92 2.40 -9.08 -17.65
C THR A 92 1.98 -8.73 -16.23
N GLY A 93 0.91 -9.36 -15.72
CA GLY A 93 0.37 -9.09 -14.40
C GLY A 93 1.21 -9.70 -13.27
N HIS A 94 1.11 -9.11 -12.08
CA HIS A 94 1.85 -9.50 -10.86
C HIS A 94 1.49 -10.91 -10.31
N ALA A 95 0.66 -11.67 -11.01
CA ALA A 95 0.36 -13.05 -10.68
C ALA A 95 1.49 -13.94 -11.23
N GLY A 96 2.35 -14.40 -10.33
CA GLY A 96 3.38 -15.41 -10.60
C GLY A 96 2.79 -16.73 -11.07
N VAL A 97 2.42 -16.80 -12.35
CA VAL A 97 2.33 -18.05 -13.08
C VAL A 97 3.59 -18.16 -13.91
N GLU A 98 4.50 -19.03 -13.48
CA GLU A 98 5.62 -19.50 -14.29
C GLU A 98 5.07 -20.06 -15.60
N THR A 99 5.07 -19.25 -16.66
CA THR A 99 5.01 -19.78 -18.00
C THR A 99 6.43 -19.85 -18.51
N ALA A 100 6.98 -21.07 -18.50
CA ALA A 100 8.30 -21.42 -18.97
C ALA A 100 8.42 -21.22 -20.48
N ALA A 101 8.36 -19.99 -20.98
CA ALA A 101 8.79 -19.64 -22.34
C ALA A 101 8.98 -18.11 -22.43
N HIS A 102 10.15 -17.70 -22.94
CA HIS A 102 10.52 -16.32 -23.28
C HIS A 102 11.08 -15.44 -22.16
N SER A 103 12.21 -15.90 -21.63
CA SER A 103 13.34 -15.00 -21.33
C SER A 103 13.87 -14.40 -22.64
N ARG A 104 13.59 -13.11 -22.86
CA ARG A 104 14.39 -12.08 -23.57
C ARG A 104 13.44 -10.91 -23.85
N LEU A 105 13.90 -9.69 -23.59
CA LEU A 105 13.17 -8.41 -23.59
C LEU A 105 12.57 -8.01 -22.23
N ARG A 106 13.45 -7.90 -21.22
CA ARG A 106 13.23 -6.94 -20.13
C ARG A 106 13.69 -5.57 -20.61
N THR A 107 12.77 -4.70 -21.00
CA THR A 107 13.00 -3.25 -20.98
C THR A 107 12.49 -2.71 -19.65
N PRO A 108 13.28 -1.92 -18.90
CA PRO A 108 12.78 -1.26 -17.71
C PRO A 108 11.77 -0.18 -18.12
N TRP A 109 10.74 -0.03 -17.30
CA TRP A 109 9.73 1.02 -17.36
C TRP A 109 10.33 2.39 -17.68
N LEU A 110 9.92 3.01 -18.79
CA LEU A 110 10.12 4.44 -19.03
C LEU A 110 9.00 5.21 -18.30
N PRO A 111 9.31 6.26 -17.52
CA PRO A 111 8.28 7.08 -16.90
C PRO A 111 7.55 7.89 -17.99
N PHE A 112 6.24 8.02 -17.81
CA PHE A 112 5.31 8.80 -18.63
C PHE A 112 5.93 10.12 -19.12
N SER A 113 6.16 10.22 -20.44
CA SER A 113 6.42 11.50 -21.10
C SER A 113 5.08 12.13 -21.45
N TYR A 114 4.84 13.32 -20.93
CA TYR A 114 3.71 14.18 -21.28
C TYR A 114 3.60 14.31 -22.81
N VAL A 115 2.43 13.96 -23.38
CA VAL A 115 2.05 14.40 -24.72
C VAL A 115 1.57 15.83 -24.59
N LEU A 116 2.41 16.76 -25.07
CA LEU A 116 1.95 18.07 -25.51
C LEU A 116 1.19 17.87 -26.82
N ALA A 117 -0.08 18.25 -26.83
CA ALA A 117 -0.85 18.60 -28.01
C ALA A 117 -1.58 19.92 -27.69
#